data_AF-A8XQ91-F1
#
_entry.id   AF-A8XQ91-F1
#
_cell.length_a   1.000
_cell.length_b   1.000
_cell.length_c   1.000
_cell.angle_alpha   90.00
_cell.angle_beta   90.00
_cell.angle_gamma   90.00
#
_symmetry.space_group_name_H-M   'P 1'
#
loop_
_entity.id
_entity.type
_entity.pdbx_description
1 polymer ?
#
loop_
_entity_poly.entity_id
_entity_poly.type
_entity_poly.pdbx_seq_one_letter_code
_entity_poly.pdbx_strand_id
1 'polypeptide(L)'
;MFELEDYITIIKSVLAFILIFYAAYMGGSLAVLCQYLRTQIIYDEQWRKLSEFPITHHACHVIRYFYTTSLVIGLCFLPVFAYVIFNFGLAAFFLLFFTAILGIVSAVCTYIVGLFNQVYLIMIAVEIFKGMRNQDEQFTSQILHTRHLEKKKNMRNFYICLLVRDFIIVPISYLLDLDQISRSTPFSISTAVTMLTSTSIFLSVPLAVITYLIKNSENRTTKNELQNMIFAQAVVSSVAVMIVLAIFLVLFFFGWFSVFFLSFAIQSTGFIVPLNIMITTVVHCKSINQRNFTAVVNLGRVQPLVVPIENLRNLQYANSSNV
;
A
#
# COMPACT_ATOMS: atom_id res chain seq x y z
N MET A 1 -30.88 22.57 26.85
CA MET A 1 -29.53 22.92 27.34
C MET A 1 -28.92 21.58 27.72
N PHE A 2 -27.98 21.05 26.91
CA PHE A 2 -27.37 19.77 27.24
C PHE A 2 -26.52 19.95 28.51
N GLU A 3 -26.67 19.05 29.48
CA GLU A 3 -25.86 19.08 30.69
C GLU A 3 -24.43 18.61 30.36
N LEU A 4 -23.44 19.04 31.14
CA LEU A 4 -22.03 18.68 30.93
C LEU A 4 -21.84 17.14 30.89
N GLU A 5 -22.67 16.40 31.63
CA GLU A 5 -22.69 14.94 31.64
C GLU A 5 -23.12 14.32 30.30
N ASP A 6 -24.06 14.94 29.59
CA ASP A 6 -24.50 14.49 28.27
C ASP A 6 -23.36 14.63 27.25
N TYR A 7 -22.64 15.76 27.27
CA TYR A 7 -21.48 15.98 26.40
C TYR A 7 -20.37 14.97 26.66
N ILE A 8 -20.05 14.69 27.93
CA ILE A 8 -19.03 13.70 28.30
C ILE A 8 -19.44 12.30 27.83
N THR A 9 -20.71 11.95 27.95
CA THR A 9 -21.23 10.64 27.51
C THR A 9 -21.16 10.49 25.99
N ILE A 10 -21.51 11.55 25.24
CA ILE A 10 -21.38 11.57 23.78
C ILE A 10 -19.91 11.41 23.37
N ILE A 11 -18.99 12.16 23.98
CA ILE A 11 -17.55 12.08 23.68
C ILE A 11 -17.01 10.67 23.96
N LYS A 12 -17.34 10.07 25.11
CA LYS A 12 -16.93 8.69 25.43
C LYS A 12 -17.47 7.69 24.42
N SER A 13 -18.72 7.86 23.98
CA SER A 13 -19.35 6.98 22.99
C SER A 13 -18.66 7.08 21.63
N VAL A 14 -18.33 8.30 21.18
CA VAL A 14 -17.58 8.54 19.94
C VAL A 14 -16.17 7.94 20.02
N LEU A 15 -15.47 8.13 21.13
CA LEU A 15 -14.14 7.55 21.33
C LEU A 15 -14.17 6.02 21.35
N ALA A 16 -15.16 5.41 22.02
CA ALA A 16 -15.35 3.97 22.03
C ALA A 16 -15.63 3.43 20.62
N PHE A 17 -16.44 4.12 19.83
CA PHE A 17 -16.70 3.77 18.43
C PHE A 17 -15.40 3.82 17.60
N ILE A 18 -14.64 4.91 17.68
CA ILE A 18 -13.33 5.03 16.98
C ILE A 18 -12.40 3.90 17.39
N LEU A 19 -12.36 3.56 18.68
CA LEU A 19 -11.51 2.48 19.21
C LEU A 19 -11.90 1.11 18.62
N ILE A 20 -13.19 0.81 18.47
CA ILE A 20 -13.68 -0.43 17.86
C ILE A 20 -13.27 -0.51 16.38
N PHE A 21 -13.45 0.57 15.61
CA PHE A 21 -13.04 0.60 14.21
C PHE A 21 -11.53 0.44 14.05
N TYR A 22 -10.76 1.11 14.91
CA TYR A 22 -9.31 0.98 14.93
C TYR A 22 -8.90 -0.46 15.27
N ALA A 23 -9.51 -1.09 16.29
CA ALA A 23 -9.25 -2.48 16.64
C ALA A 23 -9.57 -3.45 15.49
N ALA A 24 -10.72 -3.27 14.84
CA ALA A 24 -11.12 -4.07 13.68
C ALA A 24 -10.14 -3.92 12.51
N TYR A 25 -9.69 -2.70 12.22
CA TYR A 25 -8.69 -2.43 11.19
C TYR A 25 -7.34 -3.11 11.51
N MET A 26 -6.84 -2.97 12.74
CA MET A 26 -5.54 -3.52 13.14
C MET A 26 -5.58 -5.06 13.17
N GLY A 27 -6.64 -5.64 13.74
CA GLY A 27 -6.86 -7.08 13.77
C GLY A 27 -7.05 -7.68 12.38
N GLY A 28 -7.85 -7.03 11.53
CA GLY A 28 -8.03 -7.40 10.13
C GLY A 28 -6.72 -7.34 9.34
N SER A 29 -5.91 -6.31 9.56
CA SER A 29 -4.61 -6.15 8.89
C SER A 29 -3.62 -7.26 9.27
N LEU A 30 -3.56 -7.64 10.55
CA LEU A 30 -2.73 -8.77 11.00
C LEU A 30 -3.22 -10.12 10.45
N ALA A 31 -4.54 -10.31 10.33
CA ALA A 31 -5.10 -11.52 9.74
C ALA A 31 -4.67 -11.71 8.28
N VAL A 32 -4.66 -10.61 7.49
CA VAL A 32 -4.21 -10.64 6.09
C VAL A 32 -2.68 -10.75 5.99
N LEU A 33 -1.92 -10.15 6.92
CA LEU A 33 -0.47 -10.15 6.92
C LEU A 33 0.13 -11.56 6.82
N CYS A 34 -0.41 -12.52 7.57
CA CYS A 34 0.07 -13.90 7.55
C CYS A 34 -0.02 -14.52 6.15
N GLN A 35 -1.16 -14.33 5.47
CA GLN A 35 -1.37 -14.83 4.11
C GLN A 35 -0.50 -14.09 3.10
N TYR A 36 -0.33 -12.78 3.28
CA TYR A 36 0.56 -11.96 2.46
C TYR A 36 2.01 -12.44 2.52
N LEU A 37 2.57 -12.61 3.73
CA LEU A 37 3.95 -13.06 3.91
C LEU A 37 4.17 -14.47 3.32
N ARG A 38 3.21 -15.38 3.50
CA ARG A 38 3.26 -16.71 2.88
C ARG A 38 3.27 -16.62 1.35
N THR A 39 2.46 -15.74 0.78
CA THR A 39 2.41 -15.50 -0.68
C THR A 39 3.75 -14.99 -1.19
N GLN A 40 4.37 -14.03 -0.49
CA GLN A 40 5.69 -13.49 -0.86
C GLN A 40 6.76 -14.58 -0.91
N ILE A 41 6.76 -15.53 0.05
CA ILE A 41 7.72 -16.65 0.07
C ILE A 41 7.52 -17.59 -1.13
N ILE A 42 6.27 -17.92 -1.47
CA ILE A 42 5.95 -18.88 -2.55
C ILE A 42 6.39 -18.36 -3.92
N TYR A 43 6.19 -17.06 -4.19
CA TYR A 43 6.46 -16.47 -5.51
C TYR A 43 7.80 -15.75 -5.62
N ASP A 44 8.62 -15.73 -4.56
CA ASP A 44 9.86 -14.95 -4.51
C ASP A 44 10.80 -15.26 -5.69
N GLU A 45 11.05 -16.55 -5.96
CA GLU A 45 11.95 -16.97 -7.05
C GLU A 45 11.46 -16.57 -8.43
N GLN A 46 10.14 -16.65 -8.67
CA GLN A 46 9.54 -16.26 -9.94
C GLN A 46 9.60 -14.74 -10.11
N TRP A 47 9.26 -13.98 -9.06
CA TRP A 47 9.20 -12.54 -9.12
C TRP A 47 10.58 -11.89 -9.25
N ARG A 48 11.64 -12.48 -8.67
CA ARG A 48 13.02 -12.01 -8.82
C ARG A 48 13.47 -11.83 -10.27
N LYS A 49 12.86 -12.56 -11.21
CA LYS A 49 13.17 -12.49 -12.64
C LYS A 49 12.53 -11.27 -13.34
N LEU A 50 11.64 -10.55 -12.65
CA LEU A 50 10.88 -9.44 -13.20
C LEU A 50 11.47 -8.08 -12.79
N SER A 51 11.31 -7.07 -13.63
CA SER A 51 11.92 -5.75 -13.40
C SER A 51 11.29 -5.02 -12.20
N GLU A 52 10.04 -5.34 -11.85
CA GLU A 52 9.28 -4.71 -10.76
C GLU A 52 9.57 -5.32 -9.38
N PHE A 53 10.34 -6.41 -9.32
CA PHE A 53 10.69 -7.08 -8.05
C PHE A 53 11.20 -6.15 -6.95
N PRO A 54 12.08 -5.15 -7.21
CA PRO A 54 12.54 -4.27 -6.14
C PRO A 54 11.40 -3.53 -5.45
N ILE A 55 10.31 -3.20 -6.17
CA ILE A 55 9.15 -2.47 -5.62
C ILE A 55 8.39 -3.36 -4.64
N THR A 56 8.11 -4.60 -5.05
CA THR A 56 7.34 -5.56 -4.24
C THR A 56 8.16 -6.09 -3.07
N HIS A 57 9.45 -6.35 -3.28
CA HIS A 57 10.37 -6.75 -2.22
C HIS A 57 10.53 -5.66 -1.15
N HIS A 58 10.69 -4.39 -1.58
CA HIS A 58 10.75 -3.26 -0.65
C HIS A 58 9.45 -3.11 0.15
N ALA A 59 8.29 -3.23 -0.50
CA ALA A 59 7.00 -3.22 0.17
C ALA A 59 6.88 -4.34 1.21
N CYS A 60 7.28 -5.56 0.87
CA CYS A 60 7.29 -6.71 1.79
C CYS A 60 8.17 -6.42 3.02
N HIS A 61 9.38 -5.89 2.82
CA HIS A 61 10.29 -5.54 3.91
C HIS A 61 9.67 -4.51 4.86
N VAL A 62 9.11 -3.41 4.33
CA VAL A 62 8.53 -2.36 5.18
C VAL A 62 7.29 -2.86 5.92
N ILE A 63 6.43 -3.64 5.23
CA ILE A 63 5.22 -4.21 5.82
C ILE A 63 5.57 -5.19 6.96
N ARG A 64 6.53 -6.08 6.72
CA ARG A 64 6.94 -7.10 7.68
C ARG A 64 7.54 -6.52 8.96
N TYR A 65 8.38 -5.50 8.84
CA TYR A 65 9.12 -4.99 10.00
C TYR A 65 8.45 -3.76 10.63
N PHE A 66 8.20 -2.71 9.86
CA PHE A 66 7.74 -1.44 10.43
C PHE A 66 6.22 -1.40 10.61
N TYR A 67 5.45 -1.78 9.58
CA TYR A 67 4.00 -1.76 9.68
C TYR A 67 3.50 -2.77 10.70
N THR A 68 4.03 -4.01 10.70
CA THR A 68 3.67 -5.02 11.69
C THR A 68 3.99 -4.58 13.12
N THR A 69 5.14 -3.93 13.33
CA THR A 69 5.49 -3.39 14.65
C THR A 69 4.50 -2.29 15.09
N SER A 70 4.17 -1.35 14.20
CA SER A 70 3.12 -0.35 14.47
C SER A 70 1.76 -0.99 14.78
N LEU A 71 1.39 -2.06 14.06
CA LEU A 71 0.14 -2.79 14.30
C LEU A 71 0.11 -3.43 15.69
N VAL A 72 1.17 -4.14 16.06
CA VAL A 72 1.26 -4.84 17.35
C VAL A 72 1.27 -3.85 18.51
N ILE A 73 2.10 -2.80 18.45
CA ILE A 73 2.15 -1.79 19.50
C ILE A 73 0.81 -1.04 19.61
N GLY A 74 0.19 -0.70 18.48
CA GLY A 74 -1.12 -0.04 18.47
C GLY A 74 -2.24 -0.91 19.07
N LEU A 75 -2.22 -2.22 18.86
CA LEU A 75 -3.13 -3.15 19.54
C LEU A 75 -2.87 -3.22 21.05
N CYS A 76 -1.61 -3.19 21.48
CA CYS A 76 -1.26 -3.14 22.91
C CYS A 76 -1.77 -1.84 23.59
N PHE A 77 -1.92 -0.74 22.84
CA PHE A 77 -2.47 0.49 23.38
C PHE A 77 -3.99 0.47 23.56
N LEU A 78 -4.73 -0.36 22.82
CA LEU A 78 -6.19 -0.44 22.92
C LEU A 78 -6.70 -0.65 24.36
N PRO A 79 -6.24 -1.66 25.13
CA PRO A 79 -6.70 -1.86 26.50
C PRO A 79 -6.31 -0.71 27.42
N VAL A 80 -5.14 -0.09 27.19
CA VAL A 80 -4.69 1.05 28.00
C VAL A 80 -5.57 2.27 27.74
N PHE A 81 -5.83 2.61 26.48
CA PHE A 81 -6.74 3.70 26.13
C PHE A 81 -8.16 3.45 26.60
N ALA A 82 -8.67 2.21 26.47
CA ALA A 82 -9.97 1.85 27.02
C ALA A 82 -10.01 2.08 28.54
N TYR A 83 -9.00 1.59 29.27
CA TYR A 83 -8.91 1.79 30.71
C TYR A 83 -8.87 3.28 31.09
N VAL A 84 -8.07 4.10 30.39
CA VAL A 84 -7.95 5.55 30.62
C VAL A 84 -9.27 6.28 30.37
N ILE A 85 -10.04 5.89 29.34
CA ILE A 85 -11.34 6.51 29.00
C ILE A 85 -12.38 6.28 30.11
N PHE A 86 -12.37 5.09 30.73
CA PHE A 86 -13.36 4.72 31.73
C PHE A 86 -12.92 4.99 33.17
N ASN A 87 -11.62 4.97 33.47
CA ASN A 87 -11.06 5.05 34.82
C ASN A 87 -9.86 6.01 34.90
N PHE A 88 -10.12 7.31 34.81
CA PHE A 88 -9.07 8.31 34.91
C PHE A 88 -8.63 8.52 36.37
N GLY A 89 -7.34 8.35 36.66
CA GLY A 89 -6.77 8.46 38.00
C GLY A 89 -5.25 8.24 38.02
N LEU A 90 -4.66 8.16 39.21
CA LEU A 90 -3.20 8.05 39.39
C LEU A 90 -2.60 6.81 38.68
N ALA A 91 -3.31 5.67 38.71
CA ALA A 91 -2.90 4.45 38.01
C ALA A 91 -2.94 4.61 36.48
N ALA A 92 -3.94 5.32 35.95
CA ALA A 92 -4.03 5.64 34.52
C ALA A 92 -2.90 6.58 34.09
N PHE A 93 -2.49 7.52 34.95
CA PHE A 93 -1.35 8.40 34.71
C PHE A 93 -0.03 7.61 34.58
N PHE A 94 0.26 6.69 35.49
CA PHE A 94 1.46 5.84 35.38
C PHE A 94 1.43 4.93 34.15
N LEU A 95 0.26 4.33 33.84
CA LEU A 95 0.10 3.54 32.61
C LEU A 95 0.36 4.37 31.36
N LEU A 96 -0.18 5.60 31.30
CA LEU A 96 0.06 6.53 30.20
C LEU A 96 1.56 6.83 30.02
N PHE A 97 2.30 7.02 31.11
CA PHE A 97 3.74 7.26 31.08
C PHE A 97 4.50 6.08 30.44
N PHE A 98 4.22 4.84 30.85
CA PHE A 98 4.85 3.66 30.23
C PHE A 98 4.46 3.50 28.75
N THR A 99 3.19 3.77 28.42
CA THR A 99 2.77 3.75 27.00
C THR A 99 3.38 4.86 26.17
N ALA A 100 3.77 5.99 26.75
CA ALA A 100 4.42 7.07 26.01
C ALA A 100 5.77 6.62 25.42
N ILE A 101 6.54 5.80 26.15
CA ILE A 101 7.83 5.25 25.67
C ILE A 101 7.60 4.36 24.44
N LEU A 102 6.65 3.42 24.53
CA LEU A 102 6.26 2.59 23.39
C LEU A 102 5.64 3.44 22.26
N GLY A 103 5.00 4.55 22.63
CA GLY A 103 4.36 5.48 21.72
C GLY A 103 5.37 6.14 20.78
N ILE A 104 6.55 6.47 21.29
CA ILE A 104 7.66 6.99 20.47
C ILE A 104 8.10 5.95 19.44
N VAL A 105 8.26 4.69 19.84
CA VAL A 105 8.62 3.59 18.90
C VAL A 105 7.54 3.43 17.83
N SER A 106 6.27 3.40 18.22
CA SER A 106 5.14 3.34 17.29
C SER A 106 5.11 4.54 16.34
N ALA A 107 5.38 5.75 16.83
CA ALA A 107 5.43 6.96 16.02
C ALA A 107 6.53 6.89 14.96
N VAL A 108 7.73 6.44 15.32
CA VAL A 108 8.84 6.23 14.37
C VAL A 108 8.49 5.19 13.33
N CYS A 109 7.96 4.02 13.73
CA CYS A 109 7.54 2.99 12.78
C CYS A 109 6.44 3.50 11.84
N THR A 110 5.45 4.22 12.37
CA THR A 110 4.34 4.79 11.60
C THR A 110 4.83 5.87 10.63
N TYR A 111 5.81 6.68 11.04
CA TYR A 111 6.46 7.65 10.17
C TYR A 111 7.19 6.98 9.01
N ILE A 112 7.97 5.91 9.27
CA ILE A 112 8.65 5.14 8.24
C ILE A 112 7.65 4.52 7.25
N VAL A 113 6.53 3.99 7.75
CA VAL A 113 5.43 3.49 6.92
C VAL A 113 4.80 4.62 6.09
N GLY A 114 4.61 5.81 6.67
CA GLY A 114 4.12 6.99 5.97
C GLY A 114 5.02 7.41 4.80
N LEU A 115 6.34 7.47 5.03
CA LEU A 115 7.31 7.71 3.97
C LEU A 115 7.26 6.63 2.88
N PHE A 116 7.22 5.36 3.29
CA PHE A 116 7.08 4.23 2.38
C PHE A 116 5.84 4.36 1.49
N ASN A 117 4.68 4.68 2.05
CA ASN A 117 3.45 4.83 1.29
C ASN A 117 3.61 5.88 0.20
N GLN A 118 4.19 7.03 0.51
CA GLN A 118 4.43 8.09 -0.47
C GLN A 118 5.41 7.66 -1.57
N VAL A 119 6.54 7.04 -1.21
CA VAL A 119 7.51 6.52 -2.19
C VAL A 119 6.87 5.45 -3.07
N TYR A 120 6.10 4.55 -2.49
CA TYR A 120 5.42 3.46 -3.20
C TYR A 120 4.39 4.00 -4.20
N LEU A 121 3.55 4.96 -3.80
CA LEU A 121 2.59 5.61 -4.69
C LEU A 121 3.29 6.33 -5.87
N ILE A 122 4.37 7.06 -5.61
CA ILE A 122 5.17 7.70 -6.67
C ILE A 122 5.74 6.64 -7.63
N MET A 123 6.37 5.59 -7.10
CA MET A 123 6.97 4.54 -7.91
C MET A 123 5.94 3.87 -8.82
N ILE A 124 4.76 3.53 -8.30
CA ILE A 124 3.72 2.91 -9.12
C ILE A 124 3.16 3.89 -10.15
N ALA A 125 2.92 5.15 -9.78
CA ALA A 125 2.47 6.16 -10.73
C ALA A 125 3.46 6.28 -11.91
N VAL A 126 4.77 6.31 -11.62
CA VAL A 126 5.82 6.35 -12.65
C VAL A 126 5.82 5.10 -13.53
N GLU A 127 5.69 3.91 -12.97
CA GLU A 127 5.61 2.65 -13.75
C GLU A 127 4.38 2.64 -14.67
N ILE A 128 3.24 3.13 -14.19
CA ILE A 128 2.01 3.26 -14.99
C ILE A 128 2.19 4.29 -16.11
N PHE A 129 2.77 5.45 -15.83
CA PHE A 129 3.05 6.48 -16.84
C PHE A 129 4.03 6.01 -17.92
N LYS A 130 5.04 5.21 -17.55
CA LYS A 130 5.96 4.56 -18.50
C LYS A 130 5.26 3.52 -19.40
N GLY A 131 4.01 3.16 -19.09
CA GLY A 131 3.14 2.38 -19.97
C GLY A 131 3.11 0.88 -19.70
N MET A 132 3.71 0.39 -18.60
CA MET A 132 3.73 -1.04 -18.18
C MET A 132 3.77 -2.04 -19.34
N ARG A 133 4.68 -1.83 -20.28
CA ARG A 133 4.81 -2.72 -21.44
C ARG A 133 5.59 -3.94 -20.99
N ASN A 134 5.08 -5.15 -21.26
CA ASN A 134 5.83 -6.40 -21.03
C ASN A 134 7.05 -6.44 -21.98
N GLN A 135 8.15 -5.81 -21.58
CA GLN A 135 9.45 -5.89 -22.24
C GLN A 135 10.32 -6.99 -21.63
N ASP A 136 9.82 -7.69 -20.61
CA ASP A 136 10.65 -8.51 -19.72
C ASP A 136 10.99 -9.89 -20.29
N GLU A 137 10.30 -10.35 -21.34
CA GLU A 137 10.58 -11.64 -22.00
C GLU A 137 11.94 -11.69 -22.72
N GLN A 138 12.72 -10.60 -22.78
CA GLN A 138 13.99 -10.53 -23.50
C GLN A 138 15.19 -9.97 -22.72
N PHE A 139 15.08 -9.72 -21.41
CA PHE A 139 16.23 -9.16 -20.68
C PHE A 139 17.27 -10.21 -20.31
N THR A 140 18.48 -10.05 -20.86
CA THR A 140 19.69 -10.70 -20.34
C THR A 140 19.86 -10.37 -18.85
N SER A 141 20.38 -11.32 -18.06
CA SER A 141 20.62 -11.17 -16.60
C SER A 141 21.28 -9.83 -16.21
N GLN A 142 22.17 -9.31 -17.06
CA GLN A 142 22.86 -8.04 -16.84
C GLN A 142 21.94 -6.80 -16.98
N ILE A 143 21.01 -6.81 -17.95
CA ILE A 143 20.07 -5.69 -18.16
C ILE A 143 19.05 -5.65 -17.02
N LEU A 144 18.58 -6.83 -16.59
CA LEU A 144 17.69 -6.96 -15.44
C LEU A 144 18.36 -6.41 -14.17
N HIS A 145 19.61 -6.77 -13.92
CA HIS A 145 20.36 -6.28 -12.75
C HIS A 145 20.50 -4.75 -12.76
N THR A 146 20.84 -4.15 -13.90
CA THR A 146 20.94 -2.69 -14.03
C THR A 146 19.61 -1.99 -13.74
N ARG A 147 18.49 -2.51 -14.27
CA ARG A 147 17.15 -1.97 -13.97
C ARG A 147 16.80 -2.11 -12.48
N HIS A 148 17.16 -3.21 -11.84
CA HIS A 148 16.96 -3.37 -10.39
C HIS A 148 17.73 -2.34 -9.58
N LEU A 149 18.99 -2.07 -9.95
CA LEU A 149 19.82 -1.05 -9.31
C LEU A 149 19.25 0.35 -9.51
N GLU A 150 18.79 0.67 -10.73
CA GLU A 150 18.15 1.95 -11.02
C GLU A 150 16.89 2.17 -10.17
N LYS A 151 16.00 1.16 -10.07
CA LYS A 151 14.80 1.26 -9.22
C LYS A 151 15.16 1.44 -7.74
N LYS A 152 16.15 0.71 -7.23
CA LYS A 152 16.65 0.90 -5.85
C LYS A 152 17.22 2.29 -5.62
N LYS A 153 17.97 2.83 -6.59
CA LYS A 153 18.50 4.20 -6.54
C LYS A 153 17.37 5.23 -6.53
N ASN A 154 16.35 5.05 -7.38
CA ASN A 154 15.19 5.94 -7.44
C ASN A 154 14.42 5.94 -6.11
N MET A 155 14.17 4.76 -5.52
CA MET A 155 13.54 4.66 -4.19
C MET A 155 14.33 5.44 -3.14
N ARG A 156 15.65 5.24 -3.07
CA ARG A 156 16.52 5.96 -2.12
C ARG A 156 16.46 7.47 -2.34
N ASN A 157 16.50 7.93 -3.59
CA ASN A 157 16.40 9.35 -3.91
C ASN A 157 15.04 9.93 -3.47
N PHE A 158 13.94 9.21 -3.70
CA PHE A 158 12.62 9.66 -3.23
C PHE A 158 12.56 9.74 -1.69
N TYR A 159 13.11 8.77 -0.96
CA TYR A 159 13.22 8.87 0.50
C TYR A 159 14.00 10.11 0.94
N ILE A 160 15.14 10.40 0.32
CA ILE A 160 15.94 11.60 0.62
C ILE A 160 15.11 12.87 0.36
N CYS A 161 14.42 12.96 -0.79
CA CYS A 161 13.56 14.10 -1.09
C CYS A 161 12.46 14.31 -0.05
N LEU A 162 11.81 13.23 0.41
CA LEU A 162 10.77 13.31 1.44
C LEU A 162 11.33 13.70 2.82
N LEU A 163 12.51 13.19 3.18
CA LEU A 163 13.19 13.59 4.41
C LEU A 163 13.59 15.07 4.38
N VAL A 164 14.13 15.56 3.25
CA VAL A 164 14.42 16.99 3.06
C VAL A 164 13.14 17.81 3.17
N ARG A 165 12.04 17.34 2.58
CA ARG A 165 10.73 18.01 2.73
C ARG A 165 10.32 18.11 4.19
N ASP A 166 10.30 16.99 4.92
CA ASP A 166 9.74 16.92 6.26
C ASP A 166 10.61 17.60 7.32
N PHE A 167 11.94 17.51 7.20
CA PHE A 167 12.88 18.02 8.21
C PHE A 167 13.48 19.39 7.88
N ILE A 168 13.41 19.84 6.63
CA ILE A 168 13.98 21.12 6.21
C ILE A 168 12.89 22.05 5.69
N ILE A 169 12.17 21.64 4.64
CA ILE A 169 11.22 22.54 3.95
C ILE A 169 10.02 22.87 4.86
N VAL A 170 9.39 21.88 5.48
CA VAL A 170 8.21 22.09 6.34
C VAL A 170 8.55 22.93 7.58
N PRO A 171 9.65 22.66 8.33
CA PRO A 171 10.05 23.50 9.46
C PRO A 171 10.41 24.93 9.07
N ILE A 172 11.15 25.13 7.96
CA ILE A 172 11.42 26.48 7.44
C ILE A 172 10.11 27.20 7.11
N SER A 173 9.17 26.51 6.46
CA SER A 173 7.85 27.08 6.14
C SER A 173 7.07 27.45 7.41
N TYR A 174 7.20 26.67 8.48
CA TYR A 174 6.58 26.98 9.77
C TYR A 174 7.22 28.21 10.42
N LEU A 175 8.54 28.37 10.34
CA LEU A 175 9.21 29.58 10.82
C LEU A 175 8.76 30.83 10.05
N LEU A 176 8.53 30.71 8.73
CA LEU A 176 7.97 31.79 7.91
C LEU A 176 6.53 32.12 8.32
N ASP A 177 5.71 31.11 8.65
CA ASP A 177 4.36 31.32 9.17
C ASP A 177 4.37 32.11 10.49
N LEU A 178 5.32 31.87 11.39
CA LEU A 178 5.44 32.63 12.65
C LEU A 178 5.73 34.12 12.41
N ASP A 179 6.60 34.45 11.46
CA ASP A 179 6.85 35.85 11.05
C ASP A 179 5.62 36.48 10.37
N GLN A 180 4.86 35.69 9.62
CA GLN A 180 3.65 36.13 8.92
C GLN A 180 2.42 36.34 9.83
N ILE A 181 2.29 35.55 10.89
CA ILE A 181 1.27 35.77 11.94
C ILE A 181 1.50 37.13 12.61
N SER A 182 2.77 37.52 12.79
CA SER A 182 3.12 38.87 13.26
C SER A 182 2.70 39.99 12.30
N ARG A 183 2.37 39.67 11.03
CA ARG A 183 1.99 40.60 9.96
C ARG A 183 0.55 40.44 9.48
N SER A 184 -0.29 39.74 10.24
CA SER A 184 -1.74 39.55 10.01
C SER A 184 -2.13 39.01 8.61
N THR A 185 -1.29 38.16 8.01
CA THR A 185 -1.66 37.48 6.76
C THR A 185 -2.51 36.22 7.04
N PRO A 186 -3.62 35.99 6.30
CA PRO A 186 -4.57 34.90 6.58
C PRO A 186 -4.16 33.53 6.01
N PHE A 187 -2.97 33.40 5.41
CA PHE A 187 -2.57 32.20 4.67
C PHE A 187 -1.29 31.59 5.22
N SER A 188 -1.38 30.34 5.68
CA SER A 188 -0.22 29.57 6.17
C SER A 188 0.54 28.93 5.01
N ILE A 189 1.79 29.38 4.80
CA ILE A 189 2.74 28.81 3.84
C ILE A 189 3.00 27.34 4.17
N SER A 190 3.21 26.99 5.44
CA SER A 190 3.49 25.59 5.82
C SER A 190 2.34 24.65 5.43
N THR A 191 1.11 25.11 5.61
CA THR A 191 -0.09 24.37 5.20
C THR A 191 -0.12 24.21 3.68
N ALA A 192 0.11 25.28 2.93
CA ALA A 192 0.13 25.24 1.46
C ALA A 192 1.20 24.30 0.90
N VAL A 193 2.42 24.37 1.44
CA VAL A 193 3.54 23.48 1.06
C VAL A 193 3.18 22.02 1.34
N THR A 194 2.61 21.73 2.51
CA THR A 194 2.22 20.38 2.90
C THR A 194 1.10 19.85 2.00
N MET A 195 0.11 20.69 1.68
CA MET A 195 -0.98 20.34 0.76
C MET A 195 -0.44 20.06 -0.65
N LEU A 196 0.35 20.97 -1.21
CA LEU A 196 0.88 20.83 -2.57
C LEU A 196 1.75 19.60 -2.72
N THR A 197 2.61 19.32 -1.74
CA THR A 197 3.52 18.18 -1.83
C THR A 197 2.82 16.85 -1.54
N SER A 198 2.06 16.76 -0.46
CA SER A 198 1.45 15.49 -0.03
C SER A 198 0.25 15.11 -0.89
N THR A 199 -0.66 16.05 -1.14
CA THR A 199 -1.87 15.76 -1.93
C THR A 199 -1.53 15.40 -3.37
N SER A 200 -0.50 16.03 -3.96
CA SER A 200 -0.05 15.68 -5.32
C SER A 200 0.46 14.24 -5.41
N ILE A 201 1.12 13.73 -4.36
CA ILE A 201 1.58 12.34 -4.31
C ILE A 201 0.40 11.37 -4.27
N PHE A 202 -0.61 11.65 -3.44
CA PHE A 202 -1.79 10.78 -3.35
C PHE A 202 -2.65 10.83 -4.61
N LEU A 203 -2.72 11.98 -5.28
CA LEU A 203 -3.45 12.15 -6.55
C LEU A 203 -2.68 11.64 -7.77
N SER A 204 -1.35 11.45 -7.69
CA SER A 204 -0.57 10.98 -8.83
C SER A 204 -0.98 9.58 -9.30
N VAL A 205 -1.41 8.71 -8.39
CA VAL A 205 -1.83 7.34 -8.72
C VAL A 205 -3.20 7.31 -9.42
N PRO A 206 -4.27 7.95 -8.91
CA PRO A 206 -5.51 8.14 -9.67
C PRO A 206 -5.27 8.72 -11.06
N LEU A 207 -4.46 9.77 -11.16
CA LEU A 207 -4.16 10.44 -12.43
C LEU A 207 -3.42 9.51 -13.40
N ALA A 208 -2.43 8.75 -12.91
CA ALA A 208 -1.70 7.77 -13.71
C ALA A 208 -2.63 6.65 -14.21
N VAL A 209 -3.50 6.12 -13.35
CA VAL A 209 -4.47 5.07 -13.72
C VAL A 209 -5.44 5.58 -14.78
N ILE A 210 -6.02 6.78 -14.60
CA ILE A 210 -6.94 7.38 -15.59
C ILE A 210 -6.23 7.58 -16.92
N THR A 211 -5.05 8.17 -16.91
CA THR A 211 -4.26 8.41 -18.14
C THR A 211 -3.92 7.09 -18.85
N TYR A 212 -3.55 6.07 -18.08
CA TYR A 212 -3.27 4.74 -18.61
C TYR A 212 -4.53 4.09 -19.23
N LEU A 213 -5.68 4.19 -18.58
CA LEU A 213 -6.93 3.62 -19.10
C LEU A 213 -7.37 4.30 -20.40
N ILE A 214 -7.24 5.64 -20.48
CA ILE A 214 -7.53 6.41 -21.70
C ILE A 214 -6.59 5.95 -22.83
N LYS A 215 -5.28 5.91 -22.58
CA LYS A 215 -4.27 5.55 -23.60
C LYS A 215 -4.32 4.08 -24.02
N ASN A 216 -4.56 3.16 -23.09
CA ASN A 216 -4.56 1.72 -23.36
C ASN A 216 -5.90 1.24 -23.96
N SER A 217 -6.94 2.08 -23.97
CA SER A 217 -8.14 1.86 -24.80
C SER A 217 -7.79 1.81 -26.29
N GLU A 218 -6.71 2.47 -26.70
CA GLU A 218 -6.29 2.57 -28.10
C GLU A 218 -5.28 1.49 -28.51
N ASN A 219 -4.46 1.00 -27.57
CA ASN A 219 -3.42 0.00 -27.84
C ASN A 219 -3.34 -1.02 -26.70
N ARG A 220 -3.84 -2.25 -26.92
CA ARG A 220 -3.80 -3.31 -25.91
C ARG A 220 -2.35 -3.78 -25.67
N THR A 221 -1.74 -3.29 -24.59
CA THR A 221 -0.45 -3.80 -24.13
C THR A 221 -0.62 -5.01 -23.22
N THR A 222 0.14 -6.08 -23.49
CA THR A 222 0.24 -7.23 -22.58
C THR A 222 1.13 -6.86 -21.41
N LYS A 223 0.69 -7.19 -20.19
CA LYS A 223 1.39 -6.93 -18.92
C LYS A 223 1.92 -8.25 -18.35
N ASN A 224 3.08 -8.21 -17.70
CA ASN A 224 3.58 -9.35 -16.91
C ASN A 224 2.72 -9.54 -15.63
N GLU A 225 2.90 -10.66 -14.92
CA GLU A 225 2.11 -10.96 -13.71
C GLU A 225 2.30 -9.93 -12.58
N LEU A 226 3.52 -9.44 -12.38
CA LEU A 226 3.85 -8.49 -11.32
C LEU A 226 3.33 -7.07 -11.63
N GLN A 227 3.38 -6.66 -12.89
CA GLN A 227 2.76 -5.45 -13.42
C GLN A 227 1.24 -5.50 -13.30
N ASN A 228 0.62 -6.66 -13.54
CA ASN A 228 -0.82 -6.84 -13.31
C ASN A 228 -1.18 -6.67 -11.83
N MET A 229 -0.39 -7.26 -10.93
CA MET A 229 -0.59 -7.09 -9.49
C MET A 229 -0.38 -5.64 -9.04
N ILE A 230 0.69 -4.97 -9.50
CA ILE A 230 0.98 -3.56 -9.20
C ILE A 230 -0.11 -2.64 -9.76
N PHE A 231 -0.61 -2.92 -10.96
CA PHE A 231 -1.72 -2.16 -11.51
C PHE A 231 -3.00 -2.37 -10.70
N ALA A 232 -3.30 -3.59 -10.25
CA ALA A 232 -4.44 -3.84 -9.37
C ALA A 232 -4.29 -3.09 -8.02
N GLN A 233 -3.09 -3.07 -7.44
CA GLN A 233 -2.76 -2.26 -6.26
C GLN A 233 -3.02 -0.77 -6.49
N ALA A 234 -2.63 -0.25 -7.66
CA ALA A 234 -2.88 1.12 -8.06
C ALA A 234 -4.36 1.43 -8.20
N VAL A 235 -5.13 0.56 -8.88
CA VAL A 235 -6.58 0.74 -9.07
C VAL A 235 -7.30 0.78 -7.72
N VAL A 236 -7.02 -0.17 -6.82
CA VAL A 236 -7.66 -0.19 -5.49
C VAL A 236 -7.30 1.06 -4.68
N SER A 237 -6.03 1.48 -4.73
CA SER A 237 -5.59 2.71 -4.06
C SER A 237 -6.26 3.95 -4.65
N SER A 238 -6.39 4.02 -5.97
CA SER A 238 -7.09 5.11 -6.66
C SER A 238 -8.57 5.18 -6.31
N VAL A 239 -9.27 4.04 -6.29
CA VAL A 239 -10.67 3.97 -5.89
C VAL A 239 -10.84 4.48 -4.46
N ALA A 240 -9.98 4.07 -3.54
CA ALA A 240 -10.06 4.52 -2.15
C ALA A 240 -9.84 6.04 -2.01
N VAL A 241 -8.85 6.60 -2.72
CA VAL A 241 -8.61 8.06 -2.75
C VAL A 241 -9.80 8.80 -3.34
N MET A 242 -10.39 8.31 -4.44
CA MET A 242 -11.54 8.95 -5.09
C MET A 242 -12.81 8.89 -4.24
N ILE A 243 -13.04 7.80 -3.49
CA ILE A 243 -14.17 7.70 -2.55
C ILE A 243 -14.02 8.75 -1.44
N VAL A 244 -12.83 8.84 -0.82
CA VAL A 244 -12.57 9.84 0.21
C VAL A 244 -12.71 11.25 -0.36
N LEU A 245 -12.15 11.51 -1.54
CA LEU A 245 -12.29 12.81 -2.21
C LEU A 245 -13.76 13.17 -2.44
N ALA A 246 -14.57 12.24 -2.95
CA ALA A 246 -15.99 12.47 -3.22
C ALA A 246 -16.78 12.77 -1.93
N ILE A 247 -16.58 11.98 -0.87
CA ILE A 247 -17.24 12.19 0.42
C ILE A 247 -16.91 13.58 0.98
N PHE A 248 -15.63 13.94 1.03
CA PHE A 248 -15.21 15.21 1.62
C PHE A 248 -15.55 16.43 0.74
N LEU A 249 -15.62 16.26 -0.57
CA LEU A 249 -16.09 17.30 -1.48
C LEU A 249 -17.59 17.57 -1.28
N VAL A 250 -18.42 16.54 -1.08
CA VAL A 250 -19.83 16.71 -0.71
C VAL A 250 -19.97 17.45 0.63
N LEU A 251 -19.21 17.05 1.65
CA LEU A 251 -19.25 17.69 2.97
C LEU A 251 -18.73 19.15 2.93
N PHE A 252 -17.77 19.44 2.04
CA PHE A 252 -17.34 20.81 1.76
C PHE A 252 -18.47 21.66 1.16
N PHE A 253 -19.23 21.12 0.18
CA PHE A 253 -20.37 21.84 -0.41
C PHE A 253 -21.52 22.09 0.59
N PHE A 254 -21.66 21.25 1.61
CA PHE A 254 -22.58 21.50 2.73
C PHE A 254 -22.04 22.52 3.75
N GLY A 255 -20.84 23.06 3.55
CA GLY A 255 -20.21 24.03 4.45
C GLY A 255 -19.72 23.44 5.76
N TRP A 256 -19.62 22.12 5.88
CA TRP A 256 -19.23 21.45 7.14
C TRP A 256 -17.71 21.40 7.32
N PHE A 257 -16.95 21.46 6.23
CA PHE A 257 -15.48 21.41 6.28
C PHE A 257 -14.85 22.46 5.36
N SER A 258 -13.62 22.86 5.69
CA SER A 258 -12.79 23.73 4.84
C SER A 258 -11.98 22.92 3.82
N VAL A 259 -11.46 23.57 2.78
CA VAL A 259 -10.56 22.96 1.78
C VAL A 259 -9.32 22.34 2.44
N PHE A 260 -8.88 22.86 3.59
CA PHE A 260 -7.75 22.31 4.35
C PHE A 260 -8.01 20.88 4.85
N PHE A 261 -9.24 20.62 5.31
CA PHE A 261 -9.64 19.28 5.75
C PHE A 261 -9.65 18.26 4.61
N LEU A 262 -9.93 18.69 3.37
CA LEU A 262 -9.89 17.80 2.20
C LEU A 262 -8.50 17.21 1.97
N SER A 263 -7.45 18.03 2.09
CA SER A 263 -6.06 17.56 1.96
C SER A 263 -5.70 16.56 3.05
N PHE A 264 -6.08 16.84 4.30
CA PHE A 264 -5.84 15.91 5.42
C PHE A 264 -6.58 14.58 5.20
N ALA A 265 -7.83 14.63 4.74
CA ALA A 265 -8.61 13.45 4.43
C ALA A 265 -7.94 12.58 3.34
N ILE A 266 -7.47 13.20 2.25
CA ILE A 266 -6.72 12.47 1.20
C ILE A 266 -5.48 11.81 1.80
N GLN A 267 -4.71 12.52 2.63
CA GLN A 267 -3.50 11.97 3.26
C GLN A 267 -3.82 10.81 4.22
N SER A 268 -4.98 10.81 4.87
CA SER A 268 -5.42 9.72 5.75
C SER A 268 -5.60 8.38 5.00
N THR A 269 -5.79 8.42 3.66
CA THR A 269 -5.77 7.20 2.85
C THR A 269 -4.41 6.51 2.86
N GLY A 270 -3.33 7.21 3.25
CA GLY A 270 -2.03 6.60 3.50
C GLY A 270 -2.10 5.45 4.52
N PHE A 271 -2.96 5.52 5.52
CA PHE A 271 -3.09 4.45 6.51
C PHE A 271 -3.58 3.12 5.90
N ILE A 272 -4.39 3.17 4.84
CA ILE A 272 -4.93 1.96 4.21
C ILE A 272 -4.04 1.40 3.10
N VAL A 273 -3.01 2.13 2.65
CA VAL A 273 -2.13 1.68 1.55
C VAL A 273 -1.46 0.33 1.84
N PRO A 274 -0.81 0.09 2.99
CA PRO A 274 -0.23 -1.21 3.29
C PRO A 274 -1.26 -2.35 3.27
N LEU A 275 -2.46 -2.11 3.81
CA LEU A 275 -3.56 -3.07 3.80
C LEU A 275 -4.02 -3.38 2.37
N ASN A 276 -4.16 -2.35 1.52
CA ASN A 276 -4.48 -2.52 0.11
C ASN A 276 -3.45 -3.39 -0.59
N ILE A 277 -2.15 -3.11 -0.41
CA ILE A 277 -1.05 -3.91 -0.97
C ILE A 277 -1.18 -5.38 -0.57
N MET A 278 -1.40 -5.65 0.72
CA MET A 278 -1.54 -7.00 1.24
C MET A 278 -2.74 -7.73 0.63
N ILE A 279 -3.94 -7.13 0.70
CA ILE A 279 -5.18 -7.73 0.20
C ILE A 279 -5.08 -8.01 -1.30
N THR A 280 -4.68 -7.02 -2.10
CA THR A 280 -4.60 -7.20 -3.55
C THR A 280 -3.57 -8.24 -3.95
N THR A 281 -2.44 -8.33 -3.23
CA THR A 281 -1.42 -9.35 -3.50
C THR A 281 -2.00 -10.75 -3.27
N VAL A 282 -2.65 -10.96 -2.12
CA VAL A 282 -3.25 -12.26 -1.77
C VAL A 282 -4.35 -12.64 -2.76
N VAL A 283 -5.26 -11.72 -3.07
CA VAL A 283 -6.37 -11.95 -4.00
C VAL A 283 -5.84 -12.26 -5.41
N HIS A 284 -4.85 -11.49 -5.90
CA HIS A 284 -4.29 -11.69 -7.23
C HIS A 284 -3.58 -13.04 -7.36
N CYS A 285 -2.75 -13.41 -6.39
CA CYS A 285 -2.04 -14.68 -6.39
C CYS A 285 -2.99 -15.89 -6.28
N LYS A 286 -4.07 -15.76 -5.48
CA LYS A 286 -5.12 -16.79 -5.43
C LYS A 286 -5.81 -16.98 -6.78
N SER A 287 -6.06 -15.89 -7.51
CA SER A 287 -6.62 -15.95 -8.87
C SER A 287 -5.68 -16.64 -9.86
N ILE A 288 -4.36 -16.39 -9.78
CA ILE A 288 -3.36 -17.06 -10.61
C ILE A 288 -3.38 -18.58 -10.36
N ASN A 289 -3.35 -19.01 -9.10
CA ASN A 289 -3.41 -20.43 -8.74
C ASN A 289 -4.68 -21.12 -9.25
N GLN A 290 -5.83 -20.45 -9.16
CA GLN A 290 -7.10 -20.98 -9.68
C GLN A 290 -7.07 -21.11 -11.21
N ARG A 291 -6.49 -20.15 -11.93
CA ARG A 291 -6.36 -20.22 -13.40
C ARG A 291 -5.42 -21.35 -13.82
N ASN A 292 -4.28 -21.48 -13.15
CA ASN A 292 -3.32 -22.54 -13.43
C ASN A 292 -3.92 -23.92 -13.15
N PHE A 293 -4.65 -24.08 -12.05
CA PHE A 293 -5.37 -25.32 -11.76
C PHE A 293 -6.43 -25.65 -12.81
N THR A 294 -7.24 -24.66 -13.21
CA THR A 294 -8.27 -24.84 -14.25
C THR A 294 -7.64 -25.20 -15.60
N ALA A 295 -6.50 -24.58 -15.95
CA ALA A 295 -5.76 -24.89 -17.17
C ALA A 295 -5.22 -26.33 -17.15
N VAL A 296 -4.66 -26.78 -16.03
CA VAL A 296 -4.18 -28.17 -15.87
C VAL A 296 -5.34 -29.17 -15.95
N VAL A 297 -6.48 -28.88 -15.32
CA VAL A 297 -7.69 -29.73 -15.39
C VAL A 297 -8.26 -29.77 -16.81
N ASN A 298 -8.26 -28.66 -17.53
CA ASN A 298 -8.71 -28.61 -18.92
C ASN A 298 -7.76 -29.34 -19.86
N LEU A 299 -6.44 -29.22 -19.66
CA LEU A 299 -5.44 -30.00 -20.40
C LEU A 299 -5.57 -31.51 -20.12
N GLY A 300 -5.84 -31.89 -18.86
CA GLY A 300 -6.12 -33.27 -18.46
C GLY A 300 -7.43 -33.84 -19.03
N ARG A 301 -8.40 -32.97 -19.39
CA ARG A 301 -9.63 -33.39 -20.10
C ARG A 301 -9.49 -33.50 -21.62
N VAL A 302 -8.45 -32.89 -22.21
CA VAL A 302 -8.23 -32.87 -23.67
C VAL A 302 -7.32 -34.00 -24.15
N GLN A 303 -6.83 -34.87 -23.26
CA GLN A 303 -6.19 -36.13 -23.66
C GLN A 303 -6.92 -37.34 -23.05
N PRO A 304 -7.59 -38.12 -23.91
CA PRO A 304 -7.13 -39.45 -24.21
C PRO A 304 -6.45 -39.36 -25.58
N LEU A 305 -5.14 -39.16 -25.57
CA LEU A 305 -4.34 -39.46 -26.74
C LEU A 305 -4.48 -40.97 -26.92
N VAL A 306 -5.37 -41.39 -27.83
CA VAL A 306 -5.35 -42.72 -28.43
C VAL A 306 -3.99 -42.82 -29.09
N VAL A 307 -3.01 -43.36 -28.37
CA VAL A 307 -1.79 -43.86 -28.98
C VAL A 307 -2.23 -45.02 -29.87
N PRO A 308 -2.08 -44.95 -31.20
CA PRO A 308 -2.30 -46.12 -32.03
C PRO A 308 -1.27 -47.16 -31.60
N ILE A 309 -1.74 -48.29 -31.07
CA ILE A 309 -0.91 -49.41 -30.60
C ILE A 309 -0.08 -50.04 -31.76
N GLU A 310 -0.25 -49.58 -33.00
CA GLU A 310 0.46 -50.09 -34.18
C GLU A 310 1.94 -49.72 -34.27
N ASN A 311 2.43 -48.67 -33.58
CA ASN A 311 3.84 -48.29 -33.65
C ASN A 311 4.74 -48.89 -32.55
N LEU A 312 4.18 -49.61 -31.58
CA LEU A 312 4.96 -50.34 -30.57
C LEU A 312 5.33 -51.77 -30.99
N ARG A 313 4.67 -52.32 -32.01
CA ARG A 313 4.96 -53.69 -32.51
C ARG A 313 6.15 -53.74 -33.47
N ASN A 314 6.46 -52.64 -34.17
CA ASN A 314 7.55 -52.59 -35.16
C ASN A 314 8.93 -52.28 -34.55
N LEU A 315 9.00 -51.84 -33.29
CA LEU A 315 10.26 -51.61 -32.58
C LEU A 315 10.81 -52.84 -31.86
N GLN A 316 10.01 -53.91 -31.69
CA GLN A 316 10.47 -55.16 -31.07
C GLN A 316 11.11 -56.17 -32.05
N TYR A 317 10.98 -55.98 -33.36
CA TYR A 317 11.58 -56.89 -34.36
C TYR A 317 12.88 -56.40 -34.99
N ALA A 318 13.32 -55.17 -34.71
CA ALA A 318 14.54 -54.62 -35.30
C ALA A 318 15.85 -54.92 -34.51
N ASN A 319 15.78 -55.60 -33.36
CA ASN A 319 16.92 -55.78 -32.45
C ASN A 319 17.32 -57.25 -32.18
N SER A 320 17.00 -58.19 -33.08
CA SER A 320 17.37 -59.62 -32.92
C SER A 320 18.10 -60.26 -34.10
N SER A 321 18.78 -59.46 -34.93
CA SER A 321 19.69 -60.00 -35.95
C SER A 321 20.85 -59.05 -36.19
N ASN A 322 21.81 -59.04 -35.26
CA ASN A 322 23.25 -58.93 -35.54
C ASN A 322 24.03 -59.07 -34.23
N VAL A 323 24.94 -60.06 -34.25
CA VAL A 323 25.89 -60.53 -33.22
C VAL A 323 25.35 -61.60 -32.27
#